data_AF-A0A926W6C0-F1
#
_entry.id   AF-A0A926W6C0-F1
#
_cell.length_a   1.000
_cell.length_b   1.000
_cell.length_c   1.000
_cell.angle_alpha   90.00
_cell.angle_beta   90.00
_cell.angle_gamma   90.00
#
_symmetry.space_group_name_H-M   'P 1'
#
loop_
_entity.id
_entity.type
_entity.pdbx_description
1 polymer ?
#
loop_
_entity_poly.entity_id
_entity_poly.type
_entity_poly.pdbx_seq_one_letter_code
_entity_poly.pdbx_strand_id
1 'polypeptide(L)'
;MPDENPNPIEHQNIPVAHQGLHEFLYSAADEHAADTVEAPALEHTVDAPMAVQAWCDLAQNSKVAGVYAVLDRNLQTQFIGYSRNISLSLRSHLSQKGEAVCALVTVQPFKFPKRDDMVALQDEWIAALPSPPPGNLDGTWAATIREASTQVMSAAERDVYEEKKLKLRRAMADGSLSQELDQAKADNSGERQADLAAAVTDDNWSALIREQTQDTQA
;
A
#
# COMPACT_ATOMS: atom_id res chain seq x y z
N MET A 1 -3.32 -40.06 30.84
CA MET A 1 -3.52 -38.67 30.38
C MET A 1 -3.27 -38.66 28.88
N PRO A 2 -4.30 -38.75 28.03
CA PRO A 2 -4.16 -38.48 26.61
C PRO A 2 -4.72 -37.08 26.26
N ASP A 3 -3.92 -36.37 25.45
CA ASP A 3 -4.23 -35.13 24.75
C ASP A 3 -5.60 -35.15 24.05
N GLU A 4 -6.47 -34.20 24.42
CA GLU A 4 -7.63 -33.80 23.62
C GLU A 4 -7.16 -32.80 22.54
N ASN A 5 -6.90 -33.31 21.33
CA ASN A 5 -6.90 -32.49 20.13
C ASN A 5 -8.34 -31.98 19.90
N PRO A 6 -8.60 -30.66 19.85
CA PRO A 6 -9.90 -30.18 19.44
C PRO A 6 -10.08 -30.48 17.95
N ASN A 7 -11.02 -31.36 17.63
CA ASN A 7 -11.41 -31.66 16.25
C ASN A 7 -11.73 -30.35 15.50
N PRO A 8 -11.34 -30.22 14.23
CA PRO A 8 -11.79 -29.11 13.40
C PRO A 8 -13.32 -29.11 13.37
N ILE A 9 -13.91 -27.92 13.49
CA ILE A 9 -15.36 -27.72 13.47
C ILE A 9 -15.87 -28.12 12.09
N GLU A 10 -16.30 -29.37 11.94
CA GLU A 10 -16.94 -29.84 10.71
C GLU A 10 -18.24 -29.06 10.48
N HIS A 11 -18.48 -28.68 9.23
CA HIS A 11 -19.52 -27.75 8.75
C HIS A 11 -20.98 -28.19 9.02
N GLN A 12 -21.19 -29.24 9.81
CA GLN A 12 -22.47 -29.93 9.97
C GLN A 12 -23.37 -29.36 11.07
N ASN A 13 -22.96 -28.33 11.82
CA ASN A 13 -23.76 -27.76 12.92
C ASN A 13 -23.95 -26.25 12.85
N ILE A 14 -24.22 -25.70 11.66
CA ILE A 14 -24.52 -24.27 11.49
C ILE A 14 -26.03 -24.10 11.26
N PRO A 15 -26.74 -23.28 12.08
CA PRO A 15 -28.15 -22.95 11.86
C PRO A 15 -28.39 -22.37 10.46
N VAL A 16 -29.51 -22.73 9.83
CA VAL A 16 -29.85 -22.38 8.43
C VAL A 16 -29.71 -20.87 8.14
N ALA A 17 -29.99 -20.01 9.13
CA ALA A 17 -29.86 -18.56 8.99
C ALA A 17 -28.42 -18.04 8.78
N HIS A 18 -27.40 -18.83 9.15
CA HIS A 18 -25.98 -18.46 9.06
C HIS A 18 -25.21 -19.26 8.01
N GLN A 19 -25.87 -20.17 7.29
CA GLN A 19 -25.26 -20.94 6.21
C GLN A 19 -24.76 -20.02 5.09
N GLY A 20 -25.55 -19.02 4.68
CA GLY A 20 -25.13 -18.10 3.60
C GLY A 20 -23.91 -17.24 3.95
N LEU A 21 -23.72 -16.90 5.23
CA LEU A 21 -22.59 -16.09 5.69
C LEU A 21 -21.33 -16.94 5.84
N HIS A 22 -21.48 -18.21 6.23
CA HIS A 22 -20.38 -19.17 6.29
C HIS A 22 -19.94 -19.64 4.89
N GLU A 23 -20.90 -19.89 3.99
CA GLU A 23 -20.65 -20.12 2.57
C GLU A 23 -19.84 -18.95 2.00
N PHE A 24 -20.28 -17.71 2.17
CA PHE A 24 -19.55 -16.54 1.67
C PHE A 24 -18.11 -16.40 2.22
N LEU A 25 -17.88 -16.72 3.49
CA LEU A 25 -16.55 -16.58 4.11
C LEU A 25 -15.60 -17.76 3.82
N TYR A 26 -16.12 -18.94 3.49
CA TYR A 26 -15.34 -20.17 3.32
C TYR A 26 -15.50 -20.87 1.96
N SER A 27 -16.44 -20.47 1.10
CA SER A 27 -16.55 -20.95 -0.30
C SER A 27 -15.49 -20.34 -1.21
N ALA A 28 -14.78 -19.31 -0.74
CA ALA A 28 -13.58 -18.77 -1.37
C ALA A 28 -12.33 -19.63 -1.07
N ALA A 29 -12.49 -20.88 -0.63
CA ALA A 29 -11.39 -21.82 -0.46
C ALA A 29 -10.63 -22.11 -1.77
N ASP A 30 -11.18 -21.72 -2.92
CA ASP A 30 -10.53 -21.79 -4.24
C ASP A 30 -9.98 -20.43 -4.74
N GLU A 31 -10.05 -19.36 -3.93
CA GLU A 31 -9.46 -18.05 -4.29
C GLU A 31 -8.05 -17.85 -3.71
N HIS A 32 -7.56 -18.83 -2.95
CA HIS A 32 -6.13 -18.92 -2.58
C HIS A 32 -5.29 -19.69 -3.60
N ALA A 33 -5.88 -20.16 -4.70
CA ALA A 33 -5.15 -20.44 -5.93
C ALA A 33 -4.78 -19.10 -6.62
N ALA A 34 -4.17 -18.18 -5.88
CA ALA A 34 -3.34 -17.18 -6.49
C ALA A 34 -2.23 -17.97 -7.16
N ASP A 35 -2.37 -18.12 -8.47
CA ASP A 35 -1.38 -18.59 -9.41
C ASP A 35 -0.03 -18.11 -8.88
N THR A 36 0.70 -19.03 -8.25
CA THR A 36 2.03 -18.73 -7.75
C THR A 36 2.84 -18.69 -9.03
N VAL A 37 2.82 -17.51 -9.67
CA VAL A 37 3.76 -17.16 -10.70
C VAL A 37 5.10 -17.33 -10.02
N GLU A 38 5.72 -18.48 -10.30
CA GLU A 38 7.06 -18.81 -9.84
C GLU A 38 7.90 -17.58 -10.10
N ALA A 39 8.29 -16.91 -9.01
CA ALA A 39 9.17 -15.76 -9.10
C ALA A 39 10.43 -16.27 -9.84
N PRO A 40 10.92 -15.53 -10.85
CA PRO A 40 12.16 -15.90 -11.51
C PRO A 40 13.22 -16.04 -10.42
N ALA A 41 14.07 -17.06 -10.55
CA ALA A 41 15.03 -17.60 -9.58
C ALA A 41 15.94 -16.55 -8.91
N LEU A 42 15.34 -15.70 -8.09
CA LEU A 42 15.98 -14.69 -7.25
C LEU A 42 16.37 -15.30 -5.91
N GLU A 43 16.19 -16.61 -5.70
CA GLU A 43 16.54 -17.29 -4.44
C GLU A 43 18.05 -17.30 -4.14
N HIS A 44 18.90 -16.93 -5.12
CA HIS A 44 20.34 -16.81 -4.93
C HIS A 44 20.74 -15.38 -4.59
N THR A 45 21.56 -15.24 -3.55
CA THR A 45 22.30 -14.02 -3.26
C THR A 45 22.94 -13.50 -4.53
N VAL A 46 22.64 -12.26 -4.91
CA VAL A 46 23.33 -11.64 -6.05
C VAL A 46 24.70 -11.19 -5.54
N ASP A 47 25.69 -12.09 -5.60
CA ASP A 47 27.04 -11.87 -5.06
C ASP A 47 27.79 -10.73 -5.80
N ALA A 48 27.37 -10.43 -7.04
CA ALA A 48 27.86 -9.31 -7.82
C ALA A 48 26.85 -8.15 -7.87
N PRO A 49 27.25 -6.90 -7.57
CA PRO A 49 26.37 -5.74 -7.72
C PRO A 49 25.85 -5.64 -9.16
N MET A 50 24.54 -5.47 -9.33
CA MET A 50 23.91 -5.31 -10.65
C MET A 50 23.17 -3.99 -10.75
N ALA A 51 22.88 -3.52 -11.97
CA ALA A 51 22.15 -2.26 -12.14
C ALA A 51 20.78 -2.30 -11.46
N VAL A 52 20.43 -1.22 -10.73
CA VAL A 52 19.16 -1.13 -9.99
C VAL A 52 17.97 -1.38 -10.91
N GLN A 53 17.99 -0.81 -12.12
CA GLN A 53 16.94 -0.99 -13.11
C GLN A 53 16.85 -2.45 -13.58
N ALA A 54 17.99 -3.09 -13.89
CA ALA A 54 18.02 -4.49 -14.32
C ALA A 54 17.49 -5.44 -13.23
N TRP A 55 17.80 -5.15 -11.96
CA TRP A 55 17.24 -5.90 -10.84
C TRP A 55 15.72 -5.71 -10.74
N CYS A 56 15.23 -4.48 -10.90
CA CYS A 56 13.79 -4.18 -10.89
C CYS A 56 13.04 -4.84 -12.05
N ASP A 57 13.68 -4.94 -13.23
CA ASP A 57 13.10 -5.61 -14.40
C ASP A 57 13.08 -7.13 -14.21
N LEU A 58 14.11 -7.71 -13.58
CA LEU A 58 14.16 -9.13 -13.22
C LEU A 58 13.11 -9.49 -12.16
N ALA A 59 12.99 -8.68 -11.12
CA ALA A 59 11.98 -8.86 -10.07
C ALA A 59 10.56 -8.52 -10.54
N GLN A 60 10.41 -7.76 -11.63
CA GLN A 60 9.14 -7.35 -12.19
C GLN A 60 8.21 -6.72 -11.12
N ASN A 61 7.08 -7.36 -10.84
CA ASN A 61 6.11 -7.00 -9.80
C ASN A 61 6.07 -8.01 -8.65
N SER A 62 7.06 -8.89 -8.56
CA SER A 62 7.21 -9.82 -7.44
C SER A 62 7.47 -9.06 -6.14
N LYS A 63 6.75 -9.42 -5.07
CA LYS A 63 6.98 -8.89 -3.73
C LYS A 63 8.15 -9.64 -3.08
N VAL A 64 9.36 -9.29 -3.50
CA VAL A 64 10.60 -9.85 -2.93
C VAL A 64 10.93 -9.10 -1.63
N ALA A 65 11.05 -9.87 -0.54
CA ALA A 65 11.47 -9.38 0.75
C ALA A 65 12.93 -9.73 1.02
N GLY A 66 13.66 -8.86 1.71
CA GLY A 66 15.06 -9.10 2.08
C GLY A 66 15.84 -7.84 2.41
N VAL A 67 17.16 -8.01 2.47
CA VAL A 67 18.13 -6.94 2.73
C VAL A 67 18.79 -6.56 1.41
N TYR A 68 19.05 -5.26 1.23
CA TYR A 68 19.67 -4.75 0.03
C TYR A 68 20.63 -3.60 0.34
N ALA A 69 21.69 -3.51 -0.46
CA ALA A 69 22.67 -2.45 -0.43
C ALA A 69 22.61 -1.69 -1.76
N VAL A 70 22.52 -0.37 -1.68
CA VAL A 70 22.54 0.53 -2.84
C VAL A 70 23.94 1.12 -2.96
N LEU A 71 24.51 1.04 -4.16
CA LEU A 71 25.84 1.54 -4.46
C LEU A 71 25.77 2.58 -5.58
N ASP A 72 26.71 3.51 -5.55
CA ASP A 72 26.92 4.48 -6.63
C ASP A 72 27.67 3.84 -7.82
N ARG A 73 27.98 4.66 -8.83
CA ARG A 73 28.75 4.22 -10.02
C ARG A 73 30.21 3.82 -9.70
N ASN A 74 30.72 4.20 -8.54
CA ASN A 74 32.08 3.91 -8.09
C ASN A 74 32.14 2.71 -7.12
N LEU A 75 31.06 1.92 -7.05
CA LEU A 75 30.92 0.78 -6.13
C LEU A 75 31.03 1.19 -4.66
N GLN A 76 30.71 2.44 -4.33
CA GLN A 76 30.64 2.89 -2.93
C GLN A 76 29.24 2.68 -2.40
N THR A 77 29.12 1.97 -1.27
CA THR A 77 27.84 1.74 -0.60
C THR A 77 27.28 3.05 -0.07
N GLN A 78 26.13 3.45 -0.61
CA GLN A 78 25.44 4.68 -0.24
C GLN A 78 24.39 4.43 0.87
N PHE A 79 23.77 3.25 0.84
CA PHE A 79 22.72 2.89 1.78
C PHE A 79 22.57 1.37 1.90
N ILE A 80 22.26 0.87 3.10
CA ILE A 80 21.85 -0.52 3.36
C ILE A 80 20.51 -0.51 4.09
N GLY A 81 19.53 -1.21 3.54
CA GLY A 81 18.19 -1.31 4.11
C GLY A 81 17.59 -2.69 3.98
N TYR A 82 16.48 -2.92 4.68
CA TYR A 82 15.63 -4.09 4.48
C TYR A 82 14.22 -3.66 4.08
N SER A 83 13.53 -4.50 3.32
CA SER A 83 12.15 -4.24 2.90
C SER A 83 11.40 -5.54 2.67
N ARG A 84 10.07 -5.49 2.83
CA ARG A 84 9.18 -6.56 2.37
C ARG A 84 8.85 -6.48 0.88
N ASN A 85 9.20 -5.37 0.24
CA ASN A 85 9.10 -5.17 -1.20
C ASN A 85 10.29 -4.33 -1.67
N ILE A 86 11.39 -5.01 -1.99
CA ILE A 86 12.65 -4.37 -2.37
C ILE A 86 12.48 -3.56 -3.67
N SER A 87 11.73 -4.07 -4.66
CA SER A 87 11.45 -3.36 -5.93
C SER A 87 10.80 -2.01 -5.72
N LEU A 88 9.82 -1.95 -4.83
CA LEU A 88 9.19 -0.69 -4.48
C LEU A 88 10.18 0.29 -3.82
N SER A 89 10.94 -0.20 -2.84
CA SER A 89 11.91 0.63 -2.13
C SER A 89 13.00 1.17 -3.06
N LEU A 90 13.52 0.34 -3.98
CA LEU A 90 14.54 0.75 -4.95
C LEU A 90 14.02 1.78 -5.95
N ARG A 91 12.82 1.58 -6.50
CA ARG A 91 12.18 2.56 -7.40
C ARG A 91 11.98 3.91 -6.71
N SER A 92 11.59 3.89 -5.44
CA SER A 92 11.47 5.10 -4.62
C SER A 92 12.81 5.81 -4.40
N HIS A 93 13.88 5.06 -4.14
CA HIS A 93 15.20 5.65 -3.98
C HIS A 93 15.69 6.28 -5.28
N LEU A 94 15.48 5.57 -6.40
CA LEU A 94 15.87 6.04 -7.73
C LEU A 94 15.13 7.33 -8.11
N SER A 95 13.83 7.44 -7.82
CA SER A 95 13.06 8.66 -8.12
C SER A 95 13.47 9.86 -7.27
N GLN A 96 13.84 9.66 -5.99
CA GLN A 96 14.17 10.75 -5.07
C GLN A 96 15.64 11.14 -5.04
N LYS A 97 16.56 10.18 -5.20
CA LYS A 97 18.02 10.39 -5.10
C LYS A 97 18.72 10.41 -6.47
N GLY A 98 18.09 9.84 -7.49
CA GLY A 98 18.61 9.77 -8.85
C GLY A 98 19.57 8.61 -9.12
N GLU A 99 19.76 8.31 -10.40
CA GLU A 99 20.56 7.17 -10.89
C GLU A 99 22.06 7.27 -10.59
N ALA A 100 22.57 8.47 -10.31
CA ALA A 100 24.00 8.65 -9.97
C ALA A 100 24.33 8.01 -8.62
N VAL A 101 23.42 8.14 -7.64
CA VAL A 101 23.55 7.61 -6.27
C VAL A 101 22.99 6.20 -6.18
N CYS A 102 21.93 5.89 -6.92
CA CYS A 102 21.29 4.57 -6.96
C CYS A 102 21.63 3.83 -8.26
N ALA A 103 22.91 3.57 -8.51
CA ALA A 103 23.35 2.97 -9.76
C ALA A 103 23.27 1.44 -9.72
N LEU A 104 23.77 0.85 -8.64
CA LEU A 104 23.94 -0.58 -8.47
C LEU A 104 23.27 -1.06 -7.18
N VAL A 105 22.89 -2.33 -7.15
CA VAL A 105 22.27 -2.97 -6.00
C VAL A 105 22.82 -4.37 -5.79
N THR A 106 23.01 -4.71 -4.53
CA THR A 106 23.24 -6.08 -4.03
C THR A 106 22.06 -6.46 -3.16
N VAL A 107 21.49 -7.65 -3.36
CA VAL A 107 20.28 -8.09 -2.67
C VAL A 107 20.45 -9.49 -2.10
N GLN A 108 20.08 -9.64 -0.82
CA GLN A 108 19.87 -10.92 -0.14
C GLN A 108 18.37 -11.12 0.12
N PRO A 109 17.68 -11.89 -0.73
CA PRO A 109 16.27 -12.18 -0.55
C PRO A 109 16.02 -13.24 0.52
N PHE A 110 14.84 -13.18 1.13
CA PHE A 110 14.37 -14.10 2.16
C PHE A 110 13.08 -14.78 1.72
N LYS A 111 13.07 -16.11 1.72
CA LYS A 111 11.85 -16.90 1.48
C LYS A 111 10.80 -16.71 2.56
N PHE A 112 11.26 -16.64 3.82
CA PHE A 112 10.43 -16.40 5.00
C PHE A 112 10.99 -15.19 5.77
N PRO A 113 10.59 -13.96 5.39
CA PRO A 113 11.19 -12.75 5.93
C PRO A 113 10.75 -12.50 7.38
N LYS A 114 11.62 -12.85 8.33
CA LYS A 114 11.48 -12.41 9.72
C LYS A 114 12.17 -11.07 9.90
N ARG A 115 11.53 -10.18 10.65
CA ARG A 115 12.07 -8.83 10.87
C ARG A 115 13.43 -8.88 11.56
N ASP A 116 13.56 -9.68 12.62
CA ASP A 116 14.80 -9.76 13.39
C ASP A 116 15.96 -10.27 12.54
N ASP A 117 15.73 -11.30 11.71
CA ASP A 117 16.75 -11.86 10.81
C ASP A 117 17.21 -10.82 9.76
N MET A 118 16.27 -10.03 9.20
CA MET A 118 16.61 -8.98 8.23
C MET A 118 17.35 -7.81 8.89
N VAL A 119 16.99 -7.44 10.12
CA VAL A 119 17.70 -6.39 10.88
C VAL A 119 19.11 -6.87 11.23
N ALA A 120 19.26 -8.10 11.70
CA ALA A 120 20.56 -8.67 12.03
C ALA A 120 21.50 -8.69 10.81
N LEU A 121 21.00 -9.08 9.63
CA LEU A 121 21.79 -9.08 8.41
C LEU A 121 22.11 -7.65 7.93
N GLN A 122 21.19 -6.69 8.08
CA GLN A 122 21.48 -5.29 7.81
C GLN A 122 22.64 -4.79 8.69
N ASP A 123 22.59 -5.06 9.99
CA ASP A 123 23.63 -4.65 10.94
C ASP A 123 24.98 -5.33 10.62
N GLU A 124 24.97 -6.60 10.22
CA GLU A 124 26.15 -7.32 9.76
C GLU A 124 26.78 -6.63 8.53
N TRP A 125 25.98 -6.27 7.53
CA TRP A 125 26.47 -5.59 6.33
C TRP A 125 27.02 -4.19 6.63
N ILE A 126 26.39 -3.46 7.56
CA ILE A 126 26.90 -2.15 8.00
C ILE A 126 28.21 -2.31 8.77
N ALA A 127 28.33 -3.31 9.64
CA ALA A 127 29.53 -3.57 10.43
C ALA A 127 30.71 -4.09 9.60
N ALA A 128 30.45 -4.77 8.47
CA ALA A 128 31.47 -5.23 7.54
C ALA A 128 32.14 -4.08 6.76
N LEU A 129 31.51 -2.91 6.71
CA LEU A 129 32.07 -1.72 6.05
C LEU A 129 33.02 -0.97 6.99
N PRO A 130 34.08 -0.33 6.44
CA PRO A 130 35.01 0.48 7.24
C PRO A 130 34.34 1.68 7.89
N SER A 131 33.23 2.15 7.35
CA SER A 131 32.40 3.22 7.90
C SER A 131 30.93 3.01 7.50
N PRO A 132 29.97 3.44 8.35
CA PRO A 132 28.55 3.36 8.01
C PRO A 132 28.24 4.19 6.74
N PRO A 133 27.37 3.68 5.84
CA PRO A 133 26.99 4.41 4.63
C PRO A 133 26.35 5.77 4.96
N PRO A 134 26.58 6.82 4.14
CA PRO A 134 26.02 8.15 4.38
C PRO A 134 24.48 8.12 4.54
N GLY A 135 23.79 7.33 3.71
CA GLY A 135 22.35 7.21 3.73
C GLY A 135 21.77 6.60 5.01
N ASN A 136 22.57 5.82 5.76
CA ASN A 136 22.17 5.22 7.03
C ASN A 136 22.32 6.19 8.21
N LEU A 137 23.07 7.27 8.06
CA LEU A 137 23.26 8.29 9.09
C LEU A 137 22.20 9.40 9.03
N ASP A 138 21.80 9.79 7.83
CA ASP A 138 20.98 10.98 7.61
C ASP A 138 19.47 10.74 7.75
N GLY A 139 19.02 9.48 7.82
CA GLY A 139 17.59 9.10 7.94
C GLY A 139 16.71 9.42 6.72
N THR A 140 17.19 10.20 5.76
CA THR A 140 16.43 10.63 4.56
C THR A 140 15.99 9.46 3.67
N TRP A 141 16.74 8.36 3.69
CA TRP A 141 16.41 7.15 2.92
C TRP A 141 15.23 6.38 3.50
N ALA A 142 14.97 6.46 4.81
CA ALA A 142 13.80 5.82 5.40
C ALA A 142 12.49 6.56 5.04
N ALA A 143 12.57 7.87 4.82
CA ALA A 143 11.43 8.70 4.45
C ALA A 143 10.91 8.39 3.03
N THR A 144 11.80 8.10 2.09
CA THR A 144 11.43 7.81 0.69
C THR A 144 10.47 6.62 0.62
N ILE A 145 10.75 5.55 1.37
CA ILE A 145 9.96 4.32 1.42
C ILE A 145 8.56 4.58 1.99
N ARG A 146 8.47 5.44 3.02
CA ARG A 146 7.18 5.85 3.61
C ARG A 146 6.33 6.58 2.59
N GLU A 147 6.92 7.54 1.88
CA GLU A 147 6.23 8.33 0.85
C GLU A 147 5.80 7.47 -0.34
N ALA A 148 6.68 6.58 -0.83
CA ALA A 148 6.32 5.65 -1.90
C ALA A 148 5.18 4.71 -1.50
N SER A 149 5.15 4.24 -0.26
CA SER A 149 4.03 3.42 0.23
C SER A 149 2.69 4.17 0.20
N THR A 150 2.69 5.49 0.44
CA THR A 150 1.49 6.32 0.32
C THR A 150 1.09 6.64 -1.13
N GLN A 151 2.07 6.70 -2.04
CA GLN A 151 1.83 6.96 -3.47
C GLN A 151 1.38 5.72 -4.25
N VAL A 152 1.84 4.52 -3.87
CA VAL A 152 1.46 3.25 -4.52
C VAL A 152 0.01 2.88 -4.30
N MET A 153 -0.66 3.40 -3.27
CA MET A 153 -2.13 3.39 -3.27
C MET A 153 -2.58 4.24 -4.45
N SER A 154 -3.01 3.60 -5.55
CA SER A 154 -3.54 4.36 -6.67
C SER A 154 -4.73 5.20 -6.17
N ALA A 155 -5.07 6.31 -6.85
CA ALA A 155 -6.25 7.10 -6.48
C ALA A 155 -7.50 6.22 -6.32
N ALA A 156 -7.65 5.24 -7.22
CA ALA A 156 -8.72 4.25 -7.16
C ALA A 156 -8.67 3.33 -5.93
N GLU A 157 -7.48 2.93 -5.46
CA GLU A 157 -7.36 2.11 -4.25
C GLU A 157 -7.59 2.92 -2.97
N ARG A 158 -7.27 4.23 -2.97
CA ARG A 158 -7.64 5.15 -1.89
C ARG A 158 -9.15 5.34 -1.83
N ASP A 159 -9.80 5.50 -2.98
CA ASP A 159 -11.26 5.65 -3.06
C ASP A 159 -11.96 4.38 -2.55
N VAL A 160 -11.46 3.20 -2.93
CA VAL A 160 -11.98 1.91 -2.40
C VAL A 160 -11.72 1.76 -0.90
N TYR A 161 -10.58 2.23 -0.40
CA TYR A 161 -10.27 2.18 1.03
C TYR A 161 -11.17 3.13 1.84
N GLU A 162 -11.36 4.36 1.39
CA GLU A 162 -12.26 5.33 2.02
C GLU A 162 -13.72 4.87 1.91
N GLU A 163 -14.13 4.26 0.79
CA GLU A 163 -15.47 3.69 0.63
C GLU A 163 -15.69 2.49 1.58
N LYS A 164 -14.71 1.59 1.71
CA LYS A 164 -14.77 0.46 2.66
C LYS A 164 -14.81 0.95 4.11
N LYS A 165 -14.01 1.96 4.44
CA LYS A 165 -13.98 2.60 5.76
C LYS A 165 -15.30 3.29 6.07
N LEU A 166 -15.89 4.00 5.11
CA LEU A 166 -17.20 4.65 5.23
C LEU A 166 -18.32 3.61 5.40
N LYS A 167 -18.29 2.53 4.61
CA LYS A 167 -19.22 1.39 4.74
C LYS A 167 -19.11 0.72 6.10
N LEU A 168 -17.89 0.52 6.61
CA LEU A 168 -17.66 -0.05 7.94
C LEU A 168 -18.21 0.86 9.05
N ARG A 169 -17.95 2.16 8.97
CA ARG A 169 -18.51 3.15 9.92
C ARG A 169 -20.03 3.18 9.90
N ARG A 170 -20.63 3.09 8.71
CA ARG A 170 -22.08 3.02 8.51
C ARG A 170 -22.67 1.72 9.07
N ALA A 171 -21.99 0.59 8.90
CA ALA A 171 -22.42 -0.71 9.42
C ALA A 171 -22.35 -0.78 10.96
N MET A 172 -21.44 -0.02 11.58
CA MET A 172 -21.33 0.09 13.03
C MET A 172 -22.36 1.06 13.65
N ALA A 173 -23.24 1.68 12.86
CA ALA A 173 -24.22 2.68 13.29
C ALA A 173 -23.58 3.77 14.19
N ASP A 174 -22.36 4.19 13.84
CA ASP A 174 -21.64 5.24 14.55
C ASP A 174 -22.46 6.54 14.49
N GLY A 175 -23.01 6.95 15.64
CA GLY A 175 -23.94 8.08 15.74
C GLY A 175 -23.32 9.43 15.33
N SER A 176 -21.99 9.53 15.31
CA SER A 176 -21.27 10.71 14.84
C SER A 176 -21.34 10.88 13.32
N LEU A 177 -21.38 9.78 12.55
CA LEU A 177 -21.43 9.80 11.08
C LEU A 177 -22.75 10.38 10.57
N SER A 178 -23.86 10.03 11.23
CA SER A 178 -25.18 10.56 10.87
C SER A 178 -25.25 12.07 11.09
N GLN A 179 -24.67 12.58 12.18
CA GLN A 179 -24.59 14.01 12.47
C GLN A 179 -23.70 14.75 11.46
N GLU A 180 -22.56 14.18 11.09
CA GLU A 180 -21.67 14.76 10.06
C GLU A 180 -22.32 14.78 8.67
N LEU A 181 -23.07 13.73 8.29
CA LEU A 181 -23.81 13.67 7.03
C LEU A 181 -25.00 14.64 7.00
N ASP A 182 -25.73 14.77 8.11
CA ASP A 182 -26.83 15.71 8.21
C ASP A 182 -26.33 17.16 8.24
N GLN A 183 -25.18 17.43 8.87
CA GLN A 183 -24.51 18.73 8.81
C GLN A 183 -24.03 19.07 7.39
N ALA A 184 -23.37 18.13 6.69
CA ALA A 184 -22.91 18.35 5.32
C ALA A 184 -24.09 18.57 4.33
N LYS A 185 -25.24 17.90 4.56
CA LYS A 185 -26.46 18.15 3.79
C LYS A 185 -27.08 19.51 4.13
N ALA A 186 -27.08 19.90 5.40
CA ALA A 186 -27.58 21.20 5.85
C ALA A 186 -26.76 22.33 5.21
N ASP A 187 -25.43 22.22 5.18
CA ASP A 187 -24.53 23.22 4.58
C ASP A 187 -24.78 23.36 3.07
N ASN A 188 -24.88 22.25 2.32
CA ASN A 188 -25.21 22.27 0.89
C ASN A 188 -26.62 22.81 0.60
N SER A 189 -27.59 22.52 1.46
CA SER A 189 -28.95 23.06 1.33
C SER A 189 -29.01 24.56 1.63
N GLY A 190 -28.19 25.05 2.57
CA GLY A 190 -28.07 26.46 2.90
C GLY A 190 -27.45 27.27 1.76
N GLU A 191 -26.41 26.73 1.12
CA GLU A 191 -25.79 27.31 -0.08
C GLU A 191 -26.79 27.39 -1.24
N ARG A 192 -27.48 26.28 -1.56
CA ARG A 192 -28.55 26.30 -2.59
C ARG A 192 -29.66 27.30 -2.28
N GLN A 193 -30.06 27.43 -1.02
CA GLN A 193 -31.11 28.35 -0.63
C GLN A 193 -30.65 29.82 -0.70
N ALA A 194 -29.38 30.09 -0.40
CA ALA A 194 -28.75 31.39 -0.60
C ALA A 194 -28.62 31.75 -2.09
N ASP A 195 -28.23 30.80 -2.94
CA ASP A 195 -28.15 30.98 -4.40
C ASP A 195 -29.52 31.26 -5.01
N LEU A 196 -30.56 30.53 -4.57
CA LEU A 196 -31.94 30.76 -4.99
C LEU A 196 -32.46 32.13 -4.50
N ALA A 197 -32.12 32.53 -3.27
CA ALA A 197 -32.51 33.85 -2.76
C ALA A 197 -31.83 34.98 -3.54
N ALA A 198 -30.54 34.85 -3.86
CA ALA A 198 -29.81 35.80 -4.68
C ALA A 198 -30.37 35.89 -6.11
N ALA A 199 -30.74 34.75 -6.71
CA ALA A 199 -31.38 34.73 -8.03
C ALA A 199 -32.75 35.43 -8.05
N VAL A 200 -33.52 35.33 -6.96
CA VAL A 200 -34.81 36.02 -6.79
C VAL A 200 -34.63 37.52 -6.57
N THR A 201 -33.60 37.95 -5.83
CA THR A 201 -33.39 39.37 -5.50
C THR A 201 -32.67 40.16 -6.59
N ASP A 202 -31.75 39.53 -7.33
CA ASP A 202 -30.93 40.17 -8.37
C ASP A 202 -31.34 39.78 -9.81
N ASP A 203 -32.52 39.16 -9.99
CA ASP A 203 -33.07 38.74 -11.29
C ASP A 203 -32.11 37.89 -12.16
N ASN A 204 -31.18 37.19 -11.50
CA ASN A 204 -30.12 36.41 -12.15
C ASN A 204 -30.53 34.96 -12.43
N TRP A 205 -31.80 34.75 -12.78
CA TRP A 205 -32.37 33.44 -13.12
C TRP A 205 -31.65 32.77 -14.29
N SER A 206 -31.10 33.56 -15.20
CA SER A 206 -30.44 33.05 -16.40
C SER A 206 -29.11 32.34 -16.15
N ALA A 207 -28.41 32.64 -15.05
CA ALA A 207 -27.20 31.93 -14.66
C ALA A 207 -27.51 30.54 -14.06
N LEU A 208 -28.48 30.48 -13.14
CA LEU A 208 -28.87 29.27 -12.42
C LEU A 208 -29.46 28.20 -13.37
N ILE A 209 -30.20 28.62 -14.39
CA ILE A 209 -30.73 27.73 -15.43
C ILE A 209 -29.62 27.17 -16.34
N ARG A 210 -28.58 27.95 -16.66
CA ARG A 210 -27.46 27.46 -17.47
C ARG A 210 -26.66 26.39 -16.72
N GLU A 211 -26.47 26.57 -15.42
CA GLU A 211 -25.78 25.61 -14.55
C GLU A 211 -26.55 24.29 -14.45
N GLN A 212 -27.86 24.31 -14.18
CA GLN A 212 -28.69 23.09 -14.18
C GLN A 212 -28.75 22.38 -15.54
N THR A 213 -28.77 23.16 -16.63
CA THR A 213 -28.81 22.58 -17.99
C THR A 213 -27.49 21.90 -18.36
N GLN A 214 -26.36 22.37 -17.80
CA GLN A 214 -25.04 21.74 -17.99
C GLN A 214 -24.90 20.45 -17.17
N ASP A 215 -25.37 20.44 -15.91
CA ASP A 215 -25.34 19.23 -15.06
C ASP A 215 -26.21 18.07 -15.59
N THR A 216 -27.24 18.36 -16.39
CA THR A 216 -28.11 17.33 -16.98
C THR A 216 -27.57 16.78 -18.30
N GLN A 217 -26.56 17.42 -18.90
CA GLN A 217 -25.93 16.99 -20.16
C GLN A 217 -24.58 16.28 -19.97
N ALA A 218 -24.11 16.13 -18.73
CA ALA A 218 -22.95 15.31 -18.35
C ALA A 218 -23.40 13.90 -17.90
#